data_AF-A0A529NBT2-F1
#
_entry.id   AF-A0A529NBT2-F1
#
_cell.length_a   1.000
_cell.length_b   1.000
_cell.length_c   1.000
_cell.angle_alpha   90.00
_cell.angle_beta   90.00
_cell.angle_gamma   90.00
#
_symmetry.space_group_name_H-M   'P 1'
#
loop_
_entity.id
_entity.type
_entity.pdbx_description
1 polymer ?
#
loop_
_entity_poly.entity_id
_entity_poly.type
_entity_poly.pdbx_seq_one_letter_code
_entity_poly.pdbx_strand_id
1 'polypeptide(L)'
;GWRAARHRIEHVEVIDPADLPRFAELGVVASMQPCHAPVRGEGYLGLIGPARGRYAFASADLRAAGAAVVLSSDWPIAPLEPMATLHAALTREAWPSGGPDHRIGLA
;
A
#
# COMPACT_ATOMS: atom_id res chain seq x y z
N GLY A 1 1.28 -23.02 -17.34
CA GLY A 1 0.40 -22.21 -18.22
C GLY A 1 -0.09 -20.99 -17.46
N TRP A 2 -0.49 -19.92 -18.16
CA TRP A 2 -0.91 -18.62 -17.58
C TRP A 2 -1.91 -18.71 -16.42
N ARG A 3 -2.74 -19.75 -16.38
CA ARG A 3 -3.69 -20.04 -15.28
C ARG A 3 -3.05 -20.41 -13.94
N ALA A 4 -1.77 -20.76 -13.92
CA ALA A 4 -1.00 -21.06 -12.69
C ALA A 4 -0.14 -19.87 -12.22
N ALA A 5 -0.14 -18.75 -12.96
CA ALA A 5 0.56 -17.55 -12.54
C ALA A 5 -0.21 -16.87 -11.40
N ARG A 6 0.48 -16.48 -10.32
CA ARG A 6 -0.10 -15.63 -9.28
C ARG A 6 -0.10 -14.20 -9.79
N HIS A 7 -1.29 -13.68 -10.11
CA HIS A 7 -1.43 -12.29 -10.54
C HIS A 7 -1.05 -11.32 -9.41
N ARG A 8 -0.41 -10.22 -9.78
CA ARG A 8 0.02 -9.16 -8.86
C ARG A 8 -0.41 -7.82 -9.43
N ILE A 9 -0.79 -6.91 -8.54
CA ILE A 9 -0.97 -5.49 -8.86
C ILE A 9 0.08 -4.73 -8.05
N GLU A 10 0.83 -3.88 -8.75
CA GLU A 10 1.94 -3.11 -8.19
C GLU A 10 1.46 -1.71 -7.74
N HIS A 11 2.14 -1.13 -6.76
CA HIS A 11 1.89 0.18 -6.16
C HIS A 11 0.62 0.27 -5.31
N VAL A 12 -0.53 0.04 -5.94
CA VAL A 12 -1.87 0.18 -5.33
C VAL A 12 -1.96 1.48 -4.50
N GLU A 13 -1.44 2.58 -5.06
CA GLU A 13 -1.24 3.82 -4.28
C GLU A 13 -2.55 4.45 -3.83
N VAL A 14 -3.64 4.20 -4.56
CA VAL A 14 -5.01 4.54 -4.17
C VAL A 14 -5.89 3.36 -4.55
N ILE A 15 -6.73 2.93 -3.61
CA ILE A 15 -7.69 1.84 -3.83
C ILE A 15 -9.12 2.31 -3.56
N ASP A 16 -10.06 1.85 -4.38
CA ASP A 16 -11.48 1.98 -4.04
C ASP A 16 -11.83 0.95 -2.95
N PRO A 17 -12.55 1.33 -1.88
CA PRO A 17 -12.92 0.39 -0.82
C PRO A 17 -13.69 -0.84 -1.32
N ALA A 18 -14.42 -0.74 -2.44
CA ALA A 18 -15.11 -1.87 -3.04
C ALA A 18 -14.14 -2.91 -3.62
N ASP A 19 -12.90 -2.53 -3.92
CA ASP A 19 -11.88 -3.43 -4.48
C ASP A 19 -11.00 -4.10 -3.42
N LEU A 20 -11.03 -3.65 -2.16
CA LEU A 20 -10.31 -4.27 -1.04
C LEU A 20 -10.57 -5.80 -0.92
N PRO A 21 -11.82 -6.30 -0.81
CA PRO A 21 -12.08 -7.73 -0.69
C PRO A 21 -11.70 -8.52 -1.96
N ARG A 22 -11.67 -7.86 -3.12
CA ARG A 22 -11.43 -8.50 -4.42
C ARG A 22 -10.02 -9.05 -4.55
N PHE A 23 -9.03 -8.48 -3.85
CA PHE A 23 -7.68 -9.05 -3.83
C PHE A 23 -7.68 -10.47 -3.28
N ALA A 24 -8.40 -10.70 -2.17
CA ALA A 24 -8.54 -12.02 -1.58
C ALA A 24 -9.39 -12.95 -2.46
N GLU A 25 -10.55 -12.47 -2.93
CA GLU A 25 -11.48 -13.26 -3.76
C GLU A 25 -10.84 -13.75 -5.07
N LEU A 26 -10.00 -12.93 -5.69
CA LEU A 26 -9.33 -13.23 -6.95
C LEU A 26 -7.95 -13.89 -6.75
N GLY A 27 -7.46 -13.98 -5.51
CA GLY A 27 -6.11 -14.47 -5.21
C GLY A 27 -4.99 -13.60 -5.80
N VAL A 28 -5.25 -12.30 -5.97
CA VAL A 28 -4.27 -11.33 -6.49
C VAL A 28 -3.41 -10.83 -5.33
N VAL A 29 -2.10 -10.73 -5.54
CA VAL A 29 -1.16 -10.18 -4.56
C VAL A 29 -1.08 -8.67 -4.71
N ALA A 30 -1.20 -7.93 -3.61
CA ALA A 30 -0.89 -6.51 -3.54
C ALA A 30 0.61 -6.33 -3.31
N SER A 31 1.30 -5.73 -4.26
CA SER A 31 2.73 -5.42 -4.16
C SER A 31 2.90 -3.94 -3.87
N MET A 32 3.30 -3.62 -2.64
CA MET A 32 3.33 -2.27 -2.08
C MET A 32 4.75 -1.73 -1.97
N GLN A 33 4.91 -0.43 -2.15
CA GLN A 33 6.17 0.31 -2.03
C GLN A 33 6.08 1.32 -0.88
N PRO A 34 6.33 0.90 0.37
CA PRO A 34 6.24 1.78 1.54
C PRO A 34 6.96 3.12 1.42
N CYS A 35 8.12 3.17 0.73
CA CYS A 35 8.88 4.40 0.54
C CYS A 35 8.21 5.41 -0.41
N HIS A 36 7.16 5.04 -1.14
CA HIS A 36 6.39 5.96 -1.98
C HIS A 36 5.39 6.79 -1.17
N ALA A 37 5.01 6.32 0.02
CA ALA A 37 4.08 7.04 0.86
C ALA A 37 4.72 8.37 1.31
N PRO A 38 4.11 9.54 1.02
CA PRO A 38 4.62 10.82 1.52
C PRO A 38 4.61 10.84 3.04
N VAL A 39 5.48 11.64 3.68
CA VAL A 39 5.63 11.61 5.14
C VAL A 39 4.40 12.21 5.82
N ARG A 40 3.87 13.30 5.28
CA ARG A 40 2.70 14.03 5.82
C ARG A 40 1.58 14.20 4.79
N GLY A 41 1.67 13.51 3.66
CA GLY A 41 0.70 13.63 2.56
C GLY A 41 0.99 14.79 1.58
N GLU A 42 2.17 15.39 1.66
CA GLU A 42 2.56 16.60 0.91
C GLU A 42 2.28 16.49 -0.60
N GLY A 43 1.48 17.42 -1.12
CA GLY A 43 1.06 17.48 -2.52
C GLY A 43 0.07 16.38 -2.93
N TYR A 44 0.41 15.11 -2.68
CA TYR A 44 -0.31 13.94 -3.14
C TYR A 44 -1.76 13.90 -2.66
N LEU A 45 -2.00 14.07 -1.36
CA LEU A 45 -3.37 14.02 -0.82
C LEU A 45 -4.23 15.18 -1.34
N GLY A 46 -3.61 16.32 -1.67
CA GLY A 46 -4.29 17.45 -2.31
C GLY A 46 -4.75 17.14 -3.73
N LEU A 47 -3.99 16.35 -4.49
CA LEU A 47 -4.33 15.95 -5.86
C LEU A 47 -5.52 14.99 -5.90
N ILE A 48 -5.56 14.02 -4.98
CA ILE A 48 -6.61 12.99 -4.97
C ILE A 48 -7.82 13.39 -4.10
N GLY A 49 -7.66 14.36 -3.22
CA GLY A 49 -8.71 14.85 -2.33
C GLY A 49 -8.98 13.91 -1.15
N PRO A 50 -9.64 14.41 -0.09
CA PRO A 50 -9.76 13.71 1.20
C PRO A 50 -10.53 12.38 1.12
N ALA A 51 -11.54 12.31 0.24
CA ALA A 51 -12.36 11.10 0.07
C ALA A 51 -11.55 9.89 -0.42
N ARG A 52 -10.55 10.12 -1.27
CA ARG A 52 -9.63 9.08 -1.77
C ARG A 52 -8.38 8.95 -0.91
N GLY A 53 -7.92 10.07 -0.34
CA GLY A 53 -6.73 10.12 0.51
C GLY A 53 -6.75 9.15 1.70
N ARG A 54 -7.92 8.89 2.28
CA ARG A 54 -8.09 7.86 3.32
C ARG A 54 -7.69 6.44 2.88
N TYR A 55 -7.72 6.16 1.58
CA TYR A 55 -7.35 4.87 0.97
C TYR A 55 -6.04 4.96 0.18
N ALA A 56 -5.24 6.01 0.42
CA ALA A 56 -3.91 6.12 -0.17
C ALA A 56 -2.91 5.24 0.59
N PHE A 57 -2.11 4.47 -0.15
CA PHE A 57 -1.10 3.53 0.37
C PHE A 57 -1.67 2.59 1.45
N ALA A 58 -2.85 2.01 1.17
CA ALA A 58 -3.71 1.32 2.13
C ALA A 58 -3.29 -0.12 2.46
N SER A 59 -2.00 -0.32 2.76
CA SER A 59 -1.40 -1.65 2.99
C SER A 59 -2.05 -2.42 4.16
N ALA A 60 -2.40 -1.74 5.25
CA ALA A 60 -3.06 -2.39 6.39
C ALA A 60 -4.49 -2.81 6.06
N ASP A 61 -5.26 -1.97 5.36
CA ASP A 61 -6.62 -2.31 4.92
C ASP A 61 -6.61 -3.49 3.94
N LEU A 62 -5.68 -3.51 2.98
CA LEU A 62 -5.48 -4.65 2.07
C LEU A 62 -5.20 -5.94 2.84
N ARG A 63 -4.29 -5.89 3.81
CA ARG A 63 -3.97 -7.04 4.67
C ARG A 63 -5.19 -7.47 5.50
N ALA A 64 -5.94 -6.52 6.07
CA ALA A 64 -7.14 -6.79 6.85
C ALA A 64 -8.27 -7.39 6.01
N ALA A 65 -8.35 -7.03 4.72
CA ALA A 65 -9.28 -7.62 3.76
C ALA A 65 -8.87 -9.04 3.29
N GLY A 66 -7.74 -9.57 3.77
CA GLY A 66 -7.26 -10.91 3.44
C GLY A 66 -6.38 -10.98 2.20
N ALA A 67 -5.97 -9.84 1.64
CA ALA A 67 -5.03 -9.82 0.52
C ALA A 67 -3.65 -10.35 0.95
N ALA A 68 -2.99 -11.09 0.07
CA ALA A 68 -1.55 -11.31 0.19
C ALA A 68 -0.85 -9.98 -0.11
N VAL A 69 -0.18 -9.41 0.89
CA VAL A 69 0.59 -8.16 0.75
C VAL A 69 2.09 -8.50 0.74
N VAL A 70 2.80 -8.02 -0.27
CA VAL A 70 4.26 -8.09 -0.37
C VAL A 70 4.84 -6.68 -0.49
N LEU A 71 6.08 -6.51 -0.04
CA LEU A 71 6.79 -5.23 -0.10
C LEU A 71 7.87 -5.25 -1.19
N SER A 72 8.03 -4.14 -1.90
CA SER A 72 9.11 -3.92 -2.86
C SER A 72 9.63 -2.48 -2.79
N SER A 73 10.81 -2.22 -3.38
CA SER A 73 11.42 -0.89 -3.39
C SER A 73 11.09 -0.04 -4.62
N ASP A 74 10.66 -0.66 -5.72
CA ASP A 74 10.59 -0.02 -7.04
C ASP A 74 11.87 0.74 -7.42
N TRP A 75 13.04 0.15 -7.13
CA TRP A 75 14.32 0.69 -7.57
C TRP A 75 14.35 0.82 -9.11
N PRO A 76 14.83 1.94 -9.68
CA PRO A 76 15.55 3.04 -9.03
C PRO A 76 14.71 4.24 -8.59
N ILE A 77 13.37 4.13 -8.58
CA ILE A 77 12.48 5.22 -8.20
C ILE A 77 12.57 5.50 -6.69
N ALA A 78 12.57 4.46 -5.86
CA ALA A 78 12.82 4.55 -4.42
C ALA A 78 14.13 3.83 -4.02
N PRO A 79 14.65 4.05 -2.80
CA PRO A 79 15.92 3.46 -2.34
C PRO A 79 15.96 1.93 -2.44
N LEU A 80 17.08 1.39 -2.93
CA LEU A 80 17.27 -0.07 -3.05
C LEU A 80 17.29 -0.78 -1.68
N GLU A 81 17.74 -0.08 -0.64
CA GLU A 81 18.05 -0.65 0.66
C GLU A 81 16.80 -1.26 1.33
N PRO A 82 16.74 -2.59 1.56
CA PRO A 82 15.56 -3.26 2.13
C PRO A 82 15.15 -2.69 3.49
N MET A 83 16.12 -2.29 4.31
CA MET A 83 15.83 -1.71 5.63
C MET A 83 15.06 -0.39 5.54
N ALA A 84 15.23 0.40 4.47
CA ALA A 84 14.46 1.62 4.25
C ALA A 84 12.98 1.30 3.97
N THR A 85 12.72 0.27 3.17
CA THR A 85 11.35 -0.20 2.88
C THR A 85 10.66 -0.73 4.13
N LEU A 86 11.37 -1.55 4.91
CA LEU A 86 10.86 -2.07 6.18
C LEU A 86 10.61 -0.96 7.19
N HIS A 87 11.53 -0.01 7.32
CA HIS A 87 11.36 1.15 8.18
C HIS A 87 10.09 1.91 7.80
N ALA A 88 9.94 2.31 6.53
CA ALA A 88 8.76 3.03 6.06
C ALA A 88 7.44 2.27 6.31
N ALA A 89 7.43 0.94 6.14
CA ALA A 89 6.24 0.11 6.42
C ALA A 89 5.86 0.09 7.91
N LEU A 90 6.86 0.05 8.78
CA LEU A 90 6.71 -0.11 10.23
C LEU A 90 6.49 1.21 10.98
N THR A 91 7.03 2.32 10.46
CA THR A 91 7.08 3.61 11.19
C THR A 91 6.24 4.71 10.57
N ARG A 92 5.63 4.49 9.40
CA ARG A 92 4.67 5.42 8.78
C ARG A 92 3.65 5.94 9.81
N GLU A 93 3.33 7.22 9.78
CA GLU A 93 2.26 7.76 10.62
C GLU A 93 0.93 7.76 9.86
N ALA A 94 -0.19 7.77 10.60
CA ALA A 94 -1.49 8.04 10.02
C ALA A 94 -1.49 9.44 9.37
N TRP A 95 -2.32 9.62 8.33
CA TRP A 95 -2.41 10.92 7.66
C TRP A 95 -2.83 12.02 8.64
N PRO A 96 -2.17 13.20 8.67
CA PRO A 96 -2.54 14.28 9.58
C PRO A 96 -3.99 14.76 9.41
N SER A 97 -4.55 14.57 8.21
CA SER A 97 -5.96 14.83 7.89
C SER A 97 -6.94 13.87 8.56
N GLY A 98 -6.46 12.85 9.26
CA GLY A 98 -7.23 11.72 9.77
C GLY A 98 -7.36 10.58 8.76
N GLY A 99 -7.84 9.43 9.23
CA GLY A 99 -7.99 8.21 8.45
C GLY A 99 -7.36 6.99 9.15
N PRO A 100 -7.44 5.80 8.54
CA PRO A 100 -6.84 4.60 9.10
C PRO A 100 -5.31 4.70 9.13
N ASP A 101 -4.71 4.00 10.09
CA ASP A 101 -3.28 3.77 10.15
C ASP A 101 -2.92 2.62 9.19
N HIS A 102 -2.21 2.93 8.10
CA HIS A 102 -1.84 1.92 7.09
C HIS A 102 -0.47 1.29 7.32
N ARG A 103 0.11 1.41 8.53
CA ARG A 103 1.33 0.67 8.89
C ARG A 103 1.12 -0.84 8.83
N ILE A 104 2.15 -1.56 8.40
CA ILE A 104 2.22 -3.01 8.55
C ILE A 104 3.13 -3.35 9.72
N GLY A 105 2.55 -3.89 10.81
CA GLY A 105 3.32 -4.40 11.95
C GLY A 105 3.98 -5.76 11.70
N LEU A 106 4.80 -6.22 12.65
CA LEU A 106 5.54 -7.49 12.57
C LEU A 106 4.73 -8.75 12.97
N ALA A 107 3.49 -8.56 13.45
CA ALA A 107 2.58 -9.62 13.91
C ALA A 107 1.58 -9.99 12.82
#